data_AF-A0A6A6H5G3-F1
#
_entry.id   AF-A0A6A6H5G3-F1
#
_cell.length_a   1.000
_cell.length_b   1.000
_cell.length_c   1.000
_cell.angle_alpha   90.00
_cell.angle_beta   90.00
_cell.angle_gamma   90.00
#
_symmetry.space_group_name_H-M   'P 1'
#
loop_
_entity.id
_entity.type
_entity.pdbx_description
1 polymer ?
#
loop_
_entity_poly.entity_id
_entity_poly.type
_entity_poly.pdbx_seq_one_letter_code
_entity_poly.pdbx_strand_id
1 'polypeptide(L)'
;MEFLNDELERMASNLASYRGTECGSEIPLEHISGAPITPAPTRGTQMKAALRRGPVSEYLIKLGGPLWTAEQIQDAASLSTAPAVIEGTGDGGKASFCRISHMTKDRIESHLTREDIPNKDWPVMVQISQAAKDLCQDSPYPTLGLDPTLPQHRPVRAQTLYYPRQDQYPVWYFFYGTLAEPDRLVGLLGLEKSPVLKSASVTGGTMKTWAGRYKAVIDGPGKIQGFAYQVQTKDHEDALRVYETENYEVVRCKIAILGENEICGYTFRFIDESALD
;
A
#
# COMPACT_ATOMS: atom_id res chain seq x y z
N MET A 1 2.44 5.94 -23.71
CA MET A 1 3.33 6.05 -22.53
C MET A 1 2.49 6.44 -21.31
N GLU A 2 1.22 5.97 -21.32
CA GLU A 2 0.01 6.36 -20.55
C GLU A 2 -0.05 5.78 -19.16
N PHE A 3 0.96 5.02 -18.76
CA PHE A 3 0.81 4.22 -17.57
C PHE A 3 1.23 4.97 -16.29
N LEU A 4 2.34 5.70 -16.21
CA LEU A 4 2.65 6.41 -14.95
C LEU A 4 1.80 7.68 -14.70
N ASN A 5 1.19 8.28 -15.74
CA ASN A 5 0.34 9.45 -15.58
C ASN A 5 -1.11 9.11 -15.19
N ASP A 6 -1.70 8.03 -15.72
CA ASP A 6 -3.05 7.60 -15.33
C ASP A 6 -3.14 7.14 -13.87
N GLU A 7 -2.03 6.71 -13.27
CA GLU A 7 -1.99 6.31 -11.86
C GLU A 7 -1.92 7.49 -10.90
N LEU A 8 -1.15 8.52 -11.28
CA LEU A 8 -1.08 9.79 -10.55
C LEU A 8 -2.41 10.57 -10.64
N GLU A 9 -3.10 10.54 -11.78
CA GLU A 9 -4.46 11.11 -11.92
C GLU A 9 -5.53 10.32 -11.14
N ARG A 10 -5.34 9.02 -10.97
CA ARG A 10 -6.20 8.15 -10.15
C ARG A 10 -6.06 8.44 -8.65
N MET A 11 -4.84 8.54 -8.13
CA MET A 11 -4.61 8.86 -6.71
C MET A 11 -5.16 10.25 -6.33
N ALA A 12 -5.08 11.24 -7.24
CA ALA A 12 -5.59 12.60 -7.00
C ALA A 12 -7.13 12.73 -7.00
N SER A 13 -7.84 11.92 -7.78
CA SER A 13 -9.30 12.02 -7.87
C SER A 13 -10.07 11.50 -6.64
N ASN A 14 -9.43 10.71 -5.77
CA ASN A 14 -10.07 10.20 -4.54
C ASN A 14 -9.98 11.17 -3.35
N LEU A 15 -9.01 12.07 -3.34
CA LEU A 15 -8.92 13.11 -2.30
C LEU A 15 -9.81 14.32 -2.59
N ALA A 16 -10.33 14.47 -3.82
CA ALA A 16 -11.16 15.60 -4.22
C ALA A 16 -12.67 15.43 -3.92
N SER A 17 -13.12 14.30 -3.36
CA SER A 17 -14.56 14.05 -3.08
C SER A 17 -14.93 14.06 -1.59
N TYR A 18 -14.01 14.36 -0.67
CA TYR A 18 -14.36 14.57 0.74
C TYR A 18 -14.88 16.01 0.95
N ARG A 19 -16.20 16.20 0.82
CA ARG A 19 -16.91 17.36 1.41
C ARG A 19 -17.26 17.04 2.86
N GLY A 20 -16.27 17.07 3.74
CA GLY A 20 -16.50 17.05 5.19
C GLY A 20 -16.44 18.47 5.73
N THR A 21 -17.59 19.04 6.07
CA THR A 21 -17.66 20.32 6.79
C THR A 21 -16.99 20.17 8.16
N GLU A 22 -15.97 20.97 8.43
CA GLU A 22 -15.45 21.13 9.78
C GLU A 22 -16.57 21.64 10.68
N CYS A 23 -16.89 20.89 11.73
CA CYS A 23 -17.53 21.44 12.91
C CYS A 23 -16.97 20.71 14.11
N GLY A 24 -16.03 21.38 14.79
CA GLY A 24 -15.59 20.98 16.09
C GLY A 24 -16.75 21.02 17.09
N SER A 25 -16.78 20.03 17.97
CA SER A 25 -17.49 20.17 19.23
C SER A 25 -16.65 19.51 20.32
N GLU A 26 -16.15 20.38 21.20
CA GLU A 26 -15.71 20.03 22.54
C GLU A 26 -16.88 19.37 23.28
N ILE A 27 -16.63 18.23 23.94
CA ILE A 27 -17.52 17.74 25.00
C ILE A 27 -16.66 17.63 26.27
N PRO A 28 -16.92 18.47 27.29
CA PRO A 28 -16.26 18.38 28.59
C PRO A 28 -16.78 17.16 29.36
N LEU A 29 -15.89 16.33 29.88
CA LEU A 29 -16.25 15.24 30.79
C LEU A 29 -15.93 15.64 32.24
N GLU A 30 -16.88 16.32 32.87
CA GLU A 30 -16.98 16.41 34.31
C GLU A 30 -18.28 15.74 34.78
N HIS A 31 -18.14 14.92 35.84
CA HIS A 31 -19.15 14.11 36.56
C HIS A 31 -19.33 12.64 36.13
N ILE A 32 -18.40 11.78 36.55
CA ILE A 32 -18.77 10.46 37.10
C ILE A 32 -18.05 10.26 38.43
N SER A 33 -18.82 10.37 39.51
CA SER A 33 -18.44 10.02 40.88
C SER A 33 -18.57 8.50 41.08
N GLY A 34 -17.54 7.87 41.65
CA GLY A 34 -17.56 6.46 42.05
C GLY A 34 -16.22 6.05 42.66
N ALA A 35 -16.22 5.79 43.98
CA ALA A 35 -15.05 5.52 44.82
C ALA A 35 -14.40 4.12 44.55
N PRO A 36 -13.16 3.89 45.03
CA PRO A 36 -12.24 2.89 44.48
C PRO A 36 -12.43 1.49 45.08
N ILE A 37 -12.34 0.47 44.23
CA ILE A 37 -12.16 -0.93 44.64
C ILE A 37 -10.77 -1.37 44.20
N THR A 38 -9.92 -1.67 45.19
CA THR A 38 -8.55 -2.15 45.07
C THR A 38 -8.51 -3.56 44.44
N PRO A 39 -7.65 -3.82 43.45
CA PRO A 39 -7.22 -5.18 43.12
C PRO A 39 -5.79 -5.46 43.61
N ALA A 40 -5.62 -6.65 44.18
CA ALA A 40 -4.37 -7.27 44.62
C ALA A 40 -3.41 -7.54 43.42
N PRO A 41 -2.10 -7.79 43.68
CA PRO A 41 -1.07 -7.70 42.66
C PRO A 41 -1.03 -8.97 41.81
N THR A 42 -1.22 -8.83 40.50
CA THR A 42 -0.94 -9.91 39.56
C THR A 42 0.37 -9.64 38.82
N ARG A 43 1.24 -10.62 38.99
CA ARG A 43 2.63 -10.76 38.56
C ARG A 43 2.74 -10.73 37.03
N GLY A 44 3.62 -9.85 36.51
CA GLY A 44 4.46 -10.16 35.35
C GLY A 44 3.89 -9.96 33.96
N THR A 45 3.63 -8.71 33.56
CA THR A 45 3.74 -8.32 32.14
C THR A 45 4.82 -7.26 32.03
N GLN A 46 6.03 -7.68 31.72
CA GLN A 46 7.07 -6.78 31.24
C GLN A 46 7.58 -7.24 29.88
N MET A 47 7.65 -6.24 29.00
CA MET A 47 8.43 -6.15 27.77
C MET A 47 7.89 -6.94 26.57
N LYS A 48 7.25 -6.21 25.64
CA LYS A 48 7.91 -5.79 24.38
C LYS A 48 7.29 -4.50 23.86
N ALA A 49 7.63 -3.36 24.47
CA ALA A 49 7.71 -2.12 23.72
C ALA A 49 9.00 -2.18 22.89
N ALA A 50 8.98 -2.99 21.82
CA ALA A 50 9.95 -2.80 20.76
C ALA A 50 9.63 -1.43 20.19
N LEU A 51 10.58 -0.50 20.27
CA LEU A 51 10.51 0.77 19.56
C LEU A 51 10.19 0.45 18.10
N ARG A 52 8.92 0.60 17.72
CA ARG A 52 8.56 0.78 16.33
C ARG A 52 9.19 2.12 15.97
N ARG A 53 10.38 2.08 15.36
CA ARG A 53 10.75 3.16 14.45
C ARG A 53 9.57 3.24 13.49
N GLY A 54 8.78 4.30 13.61
CA GLY A 54 7.71 4.55 12.66
C GLY A 54 8.29 4.44 11.25
N PRO A 55 7.54 3.90 10.28
CA PRO A 55 8.03 3.84 8.90
C PRO A 55 8.54 5.22 8.52
N VAL A 56 9.76 5.29 7.96
CA VAL A 56 10.28 6.53 7.40
C VAL A 56 9.43 6.78 6.16
N SER A 57 8.38 7.61 6.29
CA SER A 57 7.53 7.95 5.16
C SER A 57 8.36 8.78 4.18
N GLU A 58 8.66 8.18 3.03
CA GLU A 58 9.30 8.83 1.90
C GLU A 58 8.22 9.42 0.99
N TYR A 59 8.51 10.54 0.35
CA TYR A 59 7.62 11.19 -0.60
C TYR A 59 8.37 11.49 -1.90
N LEU A 60 7.67 11.45 -3.03
CA LEU A 60 8.08 12.07 -4.28
C LEU A 60 7.40 13.42 -4.41
N ILE A 61 8.19 14.47 -4.58
CA ILE A 61 7.69 15.78 -4.96
C ILE A 61 8.00 16.03 -6.44
N LYS A 62 7.00 16.43 -7.22
CA LYS A 62 7.18 16.83 -8.62
C LYS A 62 7.79 18.23 -8.67
N LEU A 63 8.89 18.37 -9.41
CA LEU A 63 9.48 19.67 -9.72
C LEU A 63 8.58 20.40 -10.73
N GLY A 64 8.14 21.59 -10.37
CA GLY A 64 7.20 22.39 -11.14
C GLY A 64 6.55 23.48 -10.29
N GLY A 65 5.91 24.45 -10.95
CA GLY A 65 5.26 25.58 -10.28
C GLY A 65 6.26 26.37 -9.42
N PRO A 66 6.00 26.57 -8.11
CA PRO A 66 6.85 27.37 -7.23
C PRO A 66 8.21 26.70 -6.91
N LEU A 67 8.34 25.38 -7.08
CA LEU A 67 9.56 24.62 -6.79
C LEU A 67 10.01 23.85 -8.04
N TRP A 68 10.72 24.55 -8.94
CA TRP A 68 11.18 24.01 -10.23
C TRP A 68 12.50 23.24 -10.14
N THR A 69 13.26 23.43 -9.07
CA THR A 69 14.63 22.92 -8.93
C THR A 69 14.85 22.24 -7.58
N ALA A 70 15.84 21.33 -7.51
CA ALA A 70 16.20 20.67 -6.26
C ALA A 70 16.78 21.64 -5.23
N GLU A 71 17.44 22.69 -5.68
CA GLU A 71 17.97 23.77 -4.87
C GLU A 71 16.85 24.58 -4.20
N GLN A 72 15.74 24.84 -4.90
CA GLN A 72 14.58 25.47 -4.28
C GLN A 72 13.95 24.60 -3.20
N ILE A 73 13.94 23.28 -3.37
CA ILE A 73 13.52 22.35 -2.30
C ILE A 73 14.50 22.39 -1.14
N GLN A 74 15.81 22.44 -1.42
CA GLN A 74 16.84 22.57 -0.41
C GLN A 74 16.62 23.82 0.43
N ASP A 75 16.37 24.96 -0.20
CA ASP A 75 16.16 26.25 0.47
C ASP A 75 14.84 26.25 1.26
N ALA A 76 13.73 25.86 0.62
CA ALA A 76 12.40 25.83 1.25
C ALA A 76 12.35 24.90 2.48
N ALA A 77 13.06 23.77 2.43
CA ALA A 77 13.12 22.81 3.53
C ALA A 77 14.35 22.94 4.44
N SER A 78 15.23 23.92 4.16
CA SER A 78 16.51 24.14 4.85
C SER A 78 17.33 22.85 4.98
N LEU A 79 17.54 22.16 3.86
CA LEU A 79 18.34 20.94 3.78
C LEU A 79 19.84 21.28 3.65
N SER A 80 20.69 20.40 4.17
CA SER A 80 22.15 20.54 4.05
C SER A 80 22.67 20.28 2.64
N THR A 81 21.89 19.58 1.80
CA THR A 81 22.27 19.20 0.43
C THR A 81 21.01 19.08 -0.41
N ALA A 82 21.11 19.45 -1.70
CA ALA A 82 20.01 19.29 -2.65
C ALA A 82 19.62 17.82 -2.79
N PRO A 83 18.31 17.50 -2.77
CA PRO A 83 17.84 16.14 -2.99
C PRO A 83 18.16 15.69 -4.42
N ALA A 84 18.39 14.38 -4.60
CA ALA A 84 18.65 13.81 -5.90
C ALA A 84 17.43 13.96 -6.81
N VAL A 85 17.67 14.44 -8.03
CA VAL A 85 16.65 14.58 -9.07
C VAL A 85 16.49 13.23 -9.78
N ILE A 86 15.24 12.79 -9.87
CA ILE A 86 14.82 11.60 -10.58
C ILE A 86 14.05 12.08 -11.82
N GLU A 87 14.56 11.76 -13.00
CA GLU A 87 13.84 12.05 -14.24
C GLU A 87 12.77 10.97 -14.49
N GLY A 88 11.54 11.42 -14.73
CA GLY A 88 10.43 10.60 -15.20
C GLY A 88 10.03 11.01 -16.61
N THR A 89 9.69 10.05 -17.45
CA THR A 89 9.16 10.32 -18.79
C THR A 89 7.76 9.73 -18.89
N GLY A 90 6.76 10.54 -19.25
CA GLY A 90 5.36 10.14 -19.45
C GLY A 90 4.75 10.84 -20.69
N ASP A 91 3.45 10.69 -20.95
CA ASP A 91 2.83 11.27 -22.17
C ASP A 91 2.75 12.78 -22.17
N GLY A 92 2.85 13.40 -20.99
CA GLY A 92 2.99 14.86 -20.85
C GLY A 92 4.41 15.37 -21.11
N GLY A 93 5.36 14.50 -21.47
CA GLY A 93 6.77 14.83 -21.67
C GLY A 93 7.66 14.44 -20.49
N LYS A 94 8.83 15.08 -20.40
CA LYS A 94 9.79 14.87 -19.31
C LYS A 94 9.32 15.62 -18.06
N ALA A 95 9.33 14.94 -16.93
CA ALA A 95 9.10 15.50 -15.61
C ALA A 95 10.27 15.15 -14.69
N SER A 96 10.54 16.00 -13.71
CA SER A 96 11.61 15.78 -12.75
C SER A 96 11.01 15.71 -11.35
N PHE A 97 11.53 14.81 -10.52
CA PHE A 97 11.03 14.56 -9.17
C PHE A 97 12.18 14.55 -8.18
N CYS A 98 11.90 14.82 -6.90
CA CYS A 98 12.85 14.64 -5.82
C CYS A 98 12.27 13.70 -4.77
N ARG A 99 13.11 12.84 -4.19
CA ARG A 99 12.73 12.04 -3.03
C ARG A 99 12.99 12.81 -1.75
N ILE A 100 11.97 12.94 -0.91
CA ILE A 100 12.02 13.73 0.32
C ILE A 100 11.47 12.94 1.50
N SER A 101 11.90 13.29 2.72
CA SER A 101 11.36 12.70 3.95
C SER A 101 10.06 13.39 4.39
N HIS A 102 9.28 12.77 5.26
CA HIS A 102 8.14 13.43 5.93
C HIS A 102 8.53 14.77 6.57
N MET A 103 9.66 14.83 7.28
CA MET A 103 10.11 16.09 7.89
C MET A 103 10.42 17.17 6.85
N THR A 104 10.95 16.77 5.70
CA THR A 104 11.21 17.68 4.58
C THR A 104 9.90 18.20 4.00
N LYS A 105 8.91 17.31 3.80
CA LYS A 105 7.56 17.66 3.35
C LYS A 105 6.91 18.72 4.25
N ASP A 106 6.89 18.48 5.56
CA ASP A 106 6.28 19.41 6.54
C ASP A 106 6.90 20.81 6.48
N ARG A 107 8.22 20.88 6.27
CA ARG A 107 8.95 22.16 6.13
C ARG A 107 8.60 22.87 4.84
N ILE A 108 8.45 22.15 3.73
CA ILE A 108 8.04 22.74 2.45
C ILE A 108 6.62 23.30 2.57
N GLU A 109 5.67 22.53 3.11
CA GLU A 109 4.29 22.99 3.29
C GLU A 109 4.22 24.22 4.20
N SER A 110 5.00 24.22 5.28
CA SER A 110 5.14 25.39 6.16
C SER A 110 5.75 26.59 5.44
N HIS A 111 6.67 26.38 4.51
CA HIS A 111 7.27 27.42 3.70
C HIS A 111 6.27 28.00 2.69
N LEU A 112 5.59 27.15 1.91
CA LEU A 112 4.58 27.57 0.94
C LEU A 112 3.43 28.34 1.60
N THR A 113 3.03 27.93 2.81
CA THR A 113 2.02 28.63 3.62
C THR A 113 2.50 30.03 4.04
N ARG A 114 3.79 30.17 4.40
CA ARG A 114 4.38 31.47 4.78
C ARG A 114 4.47 32.42 3.59
N GLU A 115 4.73 31.89 2.41
CA GLU A 115 4.77 32.64 1.14
C GLU A 115 3.36 32.94 0.58
N ASP A 116 2.29 32.62 1.33
CA ASP A 116 0.89 32.85 0.96
C ASP A 116 0.52 32.21 -0.40
N ILE A 117 1.16 31.09 -0.74
CA ILE A 117 0.91 30.38 -2.00
C ILE A 117 -0.38 29.55 -1.85
N PRO A 118 -1.39 29.76 -2.71
CA PRO A 118 -2.62 28.97 -2.68
C PRO A 118 -2.33 27.47 -2.81
N ASN A 119 -3.02 26.64 -2.02
CA ASN A 119 -2.84 25.19 -2.01
C ASN A 119 -3.01 24.53 -3.40
N LYS A 120 -3.83 25.12 -4.28
CA LYS A 120 -4.00 24.67 -5.68
C LYS A 120 -2.72 24.74 -6.52
N ASP A 121 -1.78 25.59 -6.14
CA ASP A 121 -0.53 25.85 -6.85
C ASP A 121 0.65 25.13 -6.18
N TRP A 122 0.39 24.34 -5.12
CA TRP A 122 1.41 23.56 -4.45
C TRP A 122 1.91 22.44 -5.36
N PRO A 123 3.21 22.11 -5.26
CA PRO A 123 3.77 20.98 -5.97
C PRO A 123 3.13 19.69 -5.47
N VAL A 124 2.85 18.77 -6.39
CA VAL A 124 2.28 17.47 -6.04
C VAL A 124 3.30 16.67 -5.25
N MET A 125 2.92 16.24 -4.04
CA MET A 125 3.71 15.39 -3.16
C MET A 125 2.99 14.06 -2.95
N VAL A 126 3.63 12.95 -3.31
CA VAL A 126 3.05 11.60 -3.24
C VAL A 126 3.85 10.76 -2.27
N GLN A 127 3.19 10.15 -1.30
CA GLN A 127 3.85 9.23 -0.37
C GLN A 127 4.28 7.96 -1.12
N ILE A 128 5.55 7.61 -1.01
CA ILE A 128 6.04 6.31 -1.44
C ILE A 128 5.79 5.35 -0.29
N SER A 129 4.76 4.52 -0.44
CA SER A 129 4.50 3.41 0.48
C SER A 129 4.39 2.12 -0.33
N GLN A 130 4.55 0.99 0.34
CA GLN A 130 4.51 -0.32 -0.28
C GLN A 130 3.54 -1.21 0.47
N ALA A 131 2.82 -2.05 -0.27
CA ALA A 131 1.98 -3.07 0.31
C ALA A 131 2.78 -3.95 1.27
N ALA A 132 2.29 -4.14 2.49
CA ALA A 132 2.98 -4.97 3.48
C ALA A 132 3.12 -6.41 2.99
N LYS A 133 4.20 -7.10 3.34
CA LYS A 133 4.37 -8.53 3.04
C LYS A 133 5.07 -9.17 4.23
N ASP A 134 4.29 -9.60 5.21
CA ASP A 134 4.79 -10.12 6.49
C ASP A 134 4.34 -11.58 6.67
N LEU A 135 4.82 -12.47 5.79
CA LEU A 135 4.40 -13.87 5.79
C LEU A 135 5.05 -14.63 6.95
N CYS A 136 4.22 -15.32 7.73
CA CYS A 136 4.71 -16.21 8.78
C CYS A 136 5.22 -17.53 8.17
N GLN A 137 6.35 -18.03 8.65
CA GLN A 137 6.89 -19.33 8.24
C GLN A 137 6.18 -20.50 8.94
N ASP A 138 5.75 -20.29 10.19
CA ASP A 138 5.20 -21.33 11.06
C ASP A 138 3.67 -21.32 11.12
N SER A 139 3.02 -20.41 10.39
CA SER A 139 1.57 -20.21 10.39
C SER A 139 1.09 -19.87 8.97
N PRO A 140 -0.17 -20.19 8.62
CA PRO A 140 -0.73 -19.76 7.34
C PRO A 140 -0.88 -18.23 7.24
N TYR A 141 -0.67 -17.47 8.32
CA TYR A 141 -0.80 -16.01 8.27
C TYR A 141 0.19 -15.31 7.31
N PRO A 142 -0.25 -14.27 6.59
CA PRO A 142 -1.62 -14.01 6.17
C PRO A 142 -2.02 -14.89 4.98
N THR A 143 -3.25 -15.41 4.99
CA THR A 143 -3.87 -16.14 3.87
C THR A 143 -5.27 -15.60 3.63
N LEU A 144 -5.60 -15.30 2.38
CA LEU A 144 -6.92 -14.79 1.98
C LEU A 144 -8.04 -15.72 2.44
N GLY A 145 -9.01 -15.18 3.17
CA GLY A 145 -10.19 -15.89 3.65
C GLY A 145 -9.93 -16.89 4.77
N LEU A 146 -8.76 -16.87 5.40
CA LEU A 146 -8.37 -17.79 6.46
C LEU A 146 -7.93 -17.03 7.70
N ASP A 147 -8.68 -17.21 8.80
CA ASP A 147 -8.31 -16.70 10.11
C ASP A 147 -7.36 -17.68 10.84
N PRO A 148 -6.05 -17.36 10.96
CA PRO A 148 -5.08 -18.25 11.58
C PRO A 148 -5.22 -18.36 13.11
N THR A 149 -6.04 -17.51 13.73
CA THR A 149 -6.24 -17.51 15.19
C THR A 149 -7.17 -18.63 15.64
N LEU A 150 -8.00 -19.15 14.73
CA LEU A 150 -8.95 -20.22 15.03
C LEU A 150 -8.23 -21.56 15.29
N PRO A 151 -8.62 -22.35 16.31
CA PRO A 151 -7.94 -23.59 16.68
C PRO A 151 -7.78 -24.59 15.53
N GLN A 152 -8.76 -24.68 14.64
CA GLN A 152 -8.73 -25.58 13.48
C GLN A 152 -7.68 -25.20 12.42
N HIS A 153 -7.20 -23.96 12.42
CA HIS A 153 -6.18 -23.46 11.49
C HIS A 153 -4.78 -23.43 12.11
N ARG A 154 -4.66 -23.80 13.39
CA ARG A 154 -3.37 -23.97 14.04
C ARG A 154 -2.59 -25.09 13.35
N PRO A 155 -1.27 -24.95 13.13
CA PRO A 155 -0.43 -26.02 12.62
C PRO A 155 -0.61 -27.29 13.46
N VAL A 156 -1.15 -28.34 12.83
CA VAL A 156 -1.38 -29.65 13.45
C VAL A 156 -0.04 -30.37 13.73
N ARG A 157 1.04 -29.97 13.04
CA ARG A 157 2.39 -30.52 13.19
C ARG A 157 3.42 -29.39 13.18
N ALA A 158 4.51 -29.57 13.93
CA ALA A 158 5.64 -28.65 14.01
C ALA A 158 6.43 -28.45 12.69
N GLN A 159 6.04 -29.13 11.61
CA GLN A 159 6.73 -29.11 10.30
C GLN A 159 5.78 -28.76 9.13
N THR A 160 4.58 -28.24 9.39
CA THR A 160 3.71 -27.79 8.32
C THR A 160 4.38 -26.62 7.59
N LEU A 161 4.76 -26.83 6.33
CA LEU A 161 5.35 -25.78 5.50
C LEU A 161 4.25 -25.02 4.78
N TYR A 162 4.28 -23.70 4.90
CA TYR A 162 3.34 -22.81 4.22
C TYR A 162 3.99 -22.17 2.99
N TYR A 163 3.35 -22.35 1.84
CA TYR A 163 3.82 -21.86 0.56
C TYR A 163 2.85 -20.82 -0.04
N PRO A 164 3.36 -19.85 -0.82
CA PRO A 164 4.79 -19.60 -1.05
C PRO A 164 5.48 -18.92 0.16
N ARG A 165 6.81 -18.99 0.23
CA ARG A 165 7.63 -18.37 1.31
C ARG A 165 7.96 -16.91 1.02
N GLN A 166 8.21 -16.13 2.07
CA GLN A 166 8.55 -14.69 2.03
C GLN A 166 9.41 -14.28 0.82
N ASP A 167 10.52 -14.96 0.57
CA ASP A 167 11.45 -14.63 -0.52
C ASP A 167 11.53 -15.73 -1.60
N GLN A 168 10.40 -16.39 -1.87
CA GLN A 168 10.33 -17.43 -2.89
C GLN A 168 10.11 -16.84 -4.28
N TYR A 169 11.00 -17.17 -5.21
CA TYR A 169 10.89 -16.82 -6.62
C TYR A 169 11.33 -18.01 -7.50
N PRO A 170 10.74 -18.20 -8.69
CA PRO A 170 9.58 -17.48 -9.20
C PRO A 170 8.29 -17.81 -8.42
N VAL A 171 7.34 -16.89 -8.38
CA VAL A 171 6.09 -17.04 -7.62
C VAL A 171 4.88 -16.53 -8.40
N TRP A 172 3.75 -17.19 -8.21
CA TRP A 172 2.50 -16.80 -8.85
C TRP A 172 1.79 -15.72 -8.07
N TYR A 173 1.41 -14.66 -8.76
CA TYR A 173 0.54 -13.60 -8.28
C TYR A 173 -0.79 -13.64 -9.02
N PHE A 174 -1.88 -13.44 -8.28
CA PHE A 174 -3.22 -13.22 -8.81
C PHE A 174 -3.55 -11.73 -8.80
N PHE A 175 -4.07 -11.25 -9.93
CA PHE A 175 -4.48 -9.86 -10.15
C PHE A 175 -5.96 -9.80 -10.52
N TYR A 176 -6.68 -8.87 -9.88
CA TYR A 176 -8.13 -8.64 -10.07
C TYR A 176 -8.47 -7.18 -10.48
N GLY A 177 -7.46 -6.32 -10.54
CA GLY A 177 -7.55 -4.90 -10.87
C GLY A 177 -6.76 -4.53 -12.12
N THR A 178 -6.17 -3.34 -12.12
CA THR A 178 -5.38 -2.79 -13.24
C THR A 178 -4.10 -3.56 -13.52
N LEU A 179 -3.54 -4.27 -12.53
CA LEU A 179 -2.40 -5.19 -12.75
C LEU A 179 -2.73 -6.38 -13.66
N ALA A 180 -4.02 -6.64 -13.94
CA ALA A 180 -4.44 -7.63 -14.92
C ALA A 180 -4.35 -7.14 -16.38
N GLU A 181 -3.88 -5.92 -16.62
CA GLU A 181 -3.64 -5.38 -17.96
C GLU A 181 -2.17 -5.62 -18.38
N PRO A 182 -1.91 -6.34 -19.48
CA PRO A 182 -0.53 -6.66 -19.91
C PRO A 182 0.36 -5.44 -20.08
N ASP A 183 -0.14 -4.37 -20.70
CA ASP A 183 0.62 -3.15 -20.99
C ASP A 183 1.01 -2.41 -19.70
N ARG A 184 0.13 -2.45 -18.70
CA ARG A 184 0.40 -1.94 -17.35
C ARG A 184 1.57 -2.68 -16.72
N LEU A 185 1.54 -4.01 -16.82
CA LEU A 185 2.54 -4.88 -16.21
C LEU A 185 3.90 -4.77 -16.92
N VAL A 186 3.91 -4.57 -18.24
CA VAL A 186 5.14 -4.28 -19.01
C VAL A 186 5.79 -2.99 -18.50
N GLY A 187 5.03 -1.90 -18.43
CA GLY A 187 5.56 -0.61 -18.01
C GLY A 187 6.04 -0.61 -16.56
N LEU A 188 5.28 -1.26 -15.67
CA LEU A 188 5.60 -1.32 -14.25
C LEU A 188 6.83 -2.18 -13.95
N LEU A 189 6.99 -3.31 -14.64
CA LEU A 189 8.09 -4.25 -14.40
C LEU A 189 9.28 -4.03 -15.35
N GLY A 190 9.20 -3.10 -16.29
CA GLY A 190 10.25 -2.86 -17.29
C GLY A 190 10.49 -4.05 -18.22
N LEU A 191 9.45 -4.81 -18.57
CA LEU A 191 9.59 -6.03 -19.38
C LEU A 191 9.89 -5.68 -20.85
N GLU A 192 10.81 -6.42 -21.46
CA GLU A 192 11.06 -6.29 -22.91
C GLU A 192 9.94 -6.90 -23.77
N LYS A 193 9.15 -7.82 -23.20
CA LYS A 193 8.08 -8.55 -23.89
C LYS A 193 6.79 -8.50 -23.09
N SER A 194 5.67 -8.52 -23.80
CA SER A 194 4.35 -8.60 -23.18
C SER A 194 4.23 -9.86 -22.31
N PRO A 195 3.83 -9.72 -21.02
CA PRO A 195 3.71 -10.83 -20.10
C PRO A 195 2.53 -11.71 -20.48
N VAL A 196 2.69 -13.02 -20.31
CA VAL A 196 1.60 -13.98 -20.53
C VAL A 196 0.77 -14.08 -19.25
N LEU A 197 -0.37 -13.39 -19.23
CA LEU A 197 -1.36 -13.50 -18.18
C LEU A 197 -2.27 -14.70 -18.42
N LYS A 198 -2.42 -15.55 -17.40
CA LYS A 198 -3.30 -16.72 -17.46
C LYS A 198 -4.62 -16.42 -16.76
N SER A 199 -5.77 -16.62 -17.41
CA SER A 199 -7.06 -16.48 -16.75
C SER A 199 -7.15 -17.41 -15.54
N ALA A 200 -7.54 -16.86 -14.39
CA ALA A 200 -7.52 -17.57 -13.12
C ALA A 200 -8.65 -17.09 -12.19
N SER A 201 -8.80 -17.78 -11.07
CA SER A 201 -9.69 -17.37 -9.99
C SER A 201 -9.13 -17.74 -8.62
N VAL A 202 -9.53 -16.98 -7.60
CA VAL A 202 -9.21 -17.25 -6.20
C VAL A 202 -10.50 -17.36 -5.38
N THR A 203 -10.47 -18.16 -4.33
CA THR A 203 -11.56 -18.29 -3.34
C THR A 203 -11.12 -17.73 -2.00
N GLY A 204 -12.08 -17.40 -1.13
CA GLY A 204 -11.77 -16.82 0.19
C GLY A 204 -11.70 -15.30 0.16
N GLY A 205 -12.02 -14.67 -0.98
CA GLY A 205 -12.11 -13.23 -1.08
C GLY A 205 -13.46 -12.75 -1.62
N THR A 206 -13.88 -11.58 -1.16
CA THR A 206 -14.99 -10.82 -1.72
C THR A 206 -14.44 -9.55 -2.33
N MET A 207 -14.88 -9.23 -3.55
CA MET A 207 -14.51 -7.99 -4.22
C MET A 207 -15.53 -6.91 -3.88
N LYS A 208 -15.02 -5.79 -3.36
CA LYS A 208 -15.76 -4.57 -3.07
C LYS A 208 -15.22 -3.40 -3.90
N THR A 209 -15.95 -2.30 -3.87
CA THR A 209 -15.52 -1.05 -4.48
C THR A 209 -15.07 -0.10 -3.36
N TRP A 210 -13.87 0.45 -3.50
CA TRP A 210 -13.34 1.51 -2.66
C TRP A 210 -13.42 2.85 -3.37
N ALA A 211 -13.90 3.88 -2.68
CA ALA A 211 -14.06 5.25 -3.19
C ALA A 211 -14.80 5.30 -4.54
N GLY A 212 -15.84 4.47 -4.71
CA GLY A 212 -16.67 4.41 -5.91
C GLY A 212 -16.01 3.94 -7.22
N ARG A 213 -14.69 3.66 -7.25
CA ARG A 213 -13.98 3.36 -8.51
C ARG A 213 -12.83 2.36 -8.44
N TYR A 214 -12.37 1.96 -7.25
CA TYR A 214 -11.25 1.02 -7.08
C TYR A 214 -11.75 -0.34 -6.66
N LYS A 215 -11.20 -1.40 -7.25
CA LYS A 215 -11.51 -2.77 -6.83
C LYS A 215 -10.64 -3.10 -5.62
N ALA A 216 -11.29 -3.44 -4.52
CA ALA A 216 -10.65 -3.90 -3.29
C ALA A 216 -11.06 -5.35 -3.03
N VAL A 217 -10.10 -6.22 -2.74
CA VAL A 217 -10.37 -7.58 -2.29
C VAL A 217 -10.18 -7.65 -0.79
N ILE A 218 -11.20 -8.17 -0.10
CA ILE A 218 -11.20 -8.43 1.35
C ILE A 218 -11.51 -9.89 1.62
N ASP A 219 -11.33 -10.33 2.86
CA ASP A 219 -11.68 -11.71 3.24
C ASP A 219 -13.19 -11.95 3.08
N GLY A 220 -13.56 -13.11 2.53
CA GLY A 220 -14.96 -13.49 2.41
C GLY A 220 -15.19 -14.79 1.66
N PRO A 221 -16.42 -15.34 1.66
CA PRO A 221 -16.69 -16.65 1.07
C PRO A 221 -16.73 -16.64 -0.47
N GLY A 222 -16.48 -15.49 -1.10
CA GLY A 222 -16.61 -15.30 -2.54
C GLY A 222 -15.53 -15.99 -3.38
N LYS A 223 -15.78 -15.96 -4.69
CA LYS A 223 -14.83 -16.35 -5.74
C LYS A 223 -14.60 -15.16 -6.65
N ILE A 224 -13.34 -14.80 -6.84
CA ILE A 224 -12.92 -13.64 -7.65
C ILE A 224 -12.27 -14.16 -8.91
N GLN A 225 -12.71 -13.63 -10.06
CA GLN A 225 -12.09 -13.88 -11.35
C GLN A 225 -11.04 -12.82 -11.65
N GLY A 226 -9.98 -13.23 -12.32
CA GLY A 226 -8.85 -12.36 -12.65
C GLY A 226 -7.81 -13.11 -13.46
N PHE A 227 -6.55 -12.73 -13.28
CA PHE A 227 -5.44 -13.28 -14.02
C PHE A 227 -4.28 -13.64 -13.11
N ALA A 228 -3.55 -14.68 -13.46
CA ALA A 228 -2.35 -15.12 -12.79
C ALA A 228 -1.12 -14.76 -13.62
N TYR A 229 -0.10 -14.23 -12.97
CA TYR A 229 1.20 -13.93 -13.53
C TYR A 229 2.31 -14.56 -12.68
N GLN A 230 3.36 -15.08 -13.33
CA GLN A 230 4.51 -15.60 -12.62
C GLN A 230 5.60 -14.53 -12.49
N VAL A 231 5.70 -13.94 -11.30
CA VAL A 231 6.72 -12.96 -10.94
C VAL A 231 8.06 -13.67 -10.77
N GLN A 232 9.08 -13.19 -11.48
CA GLN A 232 10.36 -13.86 -11.60
C GLN A 232 11.40 -13.43 -10.56
N THR A 233 11.35 -12.18 -10.11
CA THR A 233 12.38 -11.58 -9.25
C THR A 233 11.76 -10.78 -8.11
N LYS A 234 12.56 -10.55 -7.07
CA LYS A 234 12.20 -9.67 -5.96
C LYS A 234 11.94 -8.23 -6.42
N ASP A 235 12.76 -7.70 -7.33
CA ASP A 235 12.60 -6.32 -7.81
C ASP A 235 11.25 -6.13 -8.52
N HIS A 236 10.80 -7.12 -9.29
CA HIS A 236 9.47 -7.08 -9.89
C HIS A 236 8.38 -7.09 -8.83
N GLU A 237 8.51 -7.91 -7.78
CA GLU A 237 7.56 -7.92 -6.68
C GLU A 237 7.54 -6.60 -5.91
N ASP A 238 8.69 -6.01 -5.63
CA ASP A 238 8.78 -4.72 -4.94
C ASP A 238 8.12 -3.61 -5.77
N ALA A 239 8.25 -3.61 -7.09
CA ALA A 239 7.53 -2.70 -7.99
C ALA A 239 6.00 -2.88 -7.90
N LEU A 240 5.50 -4.13 -7.85
CA LEU A 240 4.07 -4.41 -7.63
C LEU A 240 3.60 -3.92 -6.26
N ARG A 241 4.42 -4.07 -5.22
CA ARG A 241 4.07 -3.63 -3.87
C ARG A 241 4.03 -2.11 -3.74
N VAL A 242 4.94 -1.39 -4.42
CA VAL A 242 4.88 0.08 -4.52
C VAL A 242 3.58 0.52 -5.20
N TYR A 243 3.21 -0.14 -6.30
CA TYR A 243 2.01 0.17 -7.07
C TYR A 243 0.73 0.08 -6.23
N GLU A 244 0.57 -1.01 -5.49
CA GLU A 244 -0.64 -1.22 -4.68
C GLU A 244 -0.66 -0.34 -3.43
N THR A 245 0.48 0.17 -2.96
CA THR A 245 0.64 1.06 -1.78
C THR A 245 0.33 0.39 -0.43
N GLU A 246 0.50 1.12 0.67
CA GLU A 246 0.19 0.66 2.03
C GLU A 246 -1.29 0.33 2.28
N ASN A 247 -2.20 0.71 1.37
CA ASN A 247 -3.61 0.36 1.48
C ASN A 247 -3.87 -1.14 1.26
N TYR A 248 -2.86 -1.88 0.82
CA TYR A 248 -2.93 -3.32 0.60
C TYR A 248 -1.82 -4.04 1.33
N GLU A 249 -2.02 -5.34 1.51
CA GLU A 249 -1.01 -6.28 1.95
C GLU A 249 -0.95 -7.48 0.99
N VAL A 250 0.22 -8.10 0.90
CA VAL A 250 0.45 -9.33 0.17
C VAL A 250 0.06 -10.50 1.07
N VAL A 251 -0.90 -11.30 0.62
CA VAL A 251 -1.36 -12.49 1.35
C VAL A 251 -1.21 -13.75 0.49
N ARG A 252 -1.05 -14.90 1.15
CA ARG A 252 -1.14 -16.20 0.48
C ARG A 252 -2.55 -16.43 -0.03
N CYS A 253 -2.69 -17.08 -1.17
CA CYS A 253 -3.97 -17.54 -1.69
C CYS A 253 -3.79 -18.81 -2.51
N LYS A 254 -4.93 -19.43 -2.83
CA LYS A 254 -4.98 -20.53 -3.78
C LYS A 254 -5.55 -20.03 -5.10
N ILE A 255 -4.79 -20.22 -6.17
CA ILE A 255 -5.07 -19.72 -7.51
C ILE A 255 -5.46 -20.90 -8.38
N ALA A 256 -6.71 -20.90 -8.86
CA ALA A 256 -7.21 -21.85 -9.84
C ALA A 256 -7.07 -21.26 -11.24
N ILE A 257 -6.01 -21.64 -11.95
CA ILE A 257 -5.78 -21.27 -13.36
C ILE A 257 -6.72 -22.09 -14.26
N LEU A 258 -7.31 -21.45 -15.27
CA LEU A 258 -8.24 -22.10 -16.18
C LEU A 258 -7.59 -23.27 -16.92
N GLY A 259 -8.12 -24.48 -16.72
CA GLY A 259 -7.63 -25.70 -17.37
C GLY A 259 -6.38 -26.32 -16.71
N GLU A 260 -5.92 -25.77 -15.58
CA GLU A 260 -4.77 -26.27 -14.82
C GLU A 260 -5.18 -26.61 -13.37
N ASN A 261 -4.25 -27.21 -12.62
CA ASN A 261 -4.46 -27.48 -11.20
C ASN A 261 -4.38 -26.18 -10.38
N GLU A 262 -5.02 -26.19 -9.21
CA GLU A 262 -4.89 -25.15 -8.22
C GLU A 262 -3.44 -25.06 -7.71
N ILE A 263 -2.91 -23.84 -7.62
CA ILE A 263 -1.55 -23.56 -7.15
C ILE A 263 -1.56 -22.56 -6.01
N CYS A 264 -0.57 -22.64 -5.12
CA CYS A 264 -0.38 -21.61 -4.10
C CYS A 264 0.32 -20.39 -4.70
N GLY A 265 -0.16 -19.21 -4.37
CA GLY A 265 0.42 -17.95 -4.82
C GLY A 265 0.11 -16.80 -3.88
N TYR A 266 0.26 -15.60 -4.39
CA TYR A 266 0.02 -14.36 -3.70
C TYR A 266 -1.09 -13.54 -4.37
N THR A 267 -1.70 -12.68 -3.58
CA THR A 267 -2.61 -11.65 -4.06
C THR A 267 -2.48 -10.44 -3.13
N PHE A 268 -2.93 -9.28 -3.60
CA PHE A 268 -3.12 -8.12 -2.76
C PHE A 268 -4.48 -8.20 -2.07
N ARG A 269 -4.53 -7.84 -0.79
CA ARG A 269 -5.75 -7.72 0.02
C ARG A 269 -5.79 -6.32 0.61
N PHE A 270 -6.94 -5.67 0.56
CA PHE A 270 -7.14 -4.34 1.13
C PHE A 270 -7.18 -4.41 2.66
N ILE A 271 -6.45 -3.53 3.34
CA ILE A 271 -6.28 -3.61 4.81
C ILE A 271 -7.37 -2.89 5.60
N ASP A 272 -8.07 -1.92 4.99
CA ASP A 272 -9.05 -1.08 5.69
C ASP A 272 -10.49 -1.41 5.26
N GLU A 273 -11.06 -2.48 5.81
CA GLU A 273 -12.44 -2.84 5.49
C GLU A 273 -13.47 -1.76 5.87
N SER A 274 -13.12 -0.86 6.79
CA SER A 274 -14.01 0.20 7.27
C SER A 274 -14.18 1.35 6.27
N ALA A 275 -13.23 1.50 5.34
CA ALA A 275 -13.26 2.50 4.28
C ALA A 275 -14.03 2.04 3.02
N LEU A 276 -14.65 0.85 3.04
CA LEU A 276 -15.36 0.27 1.90
C LEU A 276 -16.86 0.58 1.95
N ASP A 277 -17.43 0.86 0.77
CA ASP A 277 -18.86 1.06 0.56
C ASP A 277 -19.66 -0.27 0.60
#